data_AF-A0A843JVH9-F1
#
_entry.id   AF-A0A843JVH9-F1
#
_cell.length_a   1.000
_cell.length_b   1.000
_cell.length_c   1.000
_cell.angle_alpha   90.00
_cell.angle_beta   90.00
_cell.angle_gamma   90.00
#
_symmetry.space_group_name_H-M   'P 1'
#
loop_
_entity.id
_entity.type
_entity.pdbx_description
1 polymer ?
#
loop_
_entity_poly.entity_id
_entity_poly.type
_entity_poly.pdbx_seq_one_letter_code
_entity_poly.pdbx_strand_id
1 'polypeptide(L)'
;KLYTGAEKLKYTITLEAQNGIKWRVDNVFKEGIVVLEYGEHKVNIETVKGYDISKVTLSKDGSAYTANSKFMLANNAVFSATAPAVVEEKSTFGLIEILLIIITIVIVIMVIIIAMKFMRS
;
A
#
# COMPACT_ATOMS: atom_id res chain seq x y z
N LYS A 1 -11.26 -12.20 51.64
CA LYS A 1 -11.85 -11.37 50.56
C LYS A 1 -11.05 -11.64 49.30
N LEU A 2 -11.64 -12.34 48.33
CA LEU A 2 -11.02 -12.60 47.03
C LEU A 2 -10.97 -11.26 46.28
N TYR A 3 -9.78 -10.77 45.94
CA TYR A 3 -9.62 -9.60 45.09
C TYR A 3 -9.90 -10.02 43.64
N THR A 4 -11.18 -10.12 43.29
CA THR A 4 -11.63 -10.24 41.90
C THR A 4 -11.63 -8.85 41.28
N GLY A 5 -10.58 -8.56 40.51
CA GLY A 5 -10.50 -7.33 39.71
C GLY A 5 -9.07 -6.88 39.50
N ALA A 6 -8.26 -7.67 38.80
CA ALA A 6 -7.07 -7.11 38.18
C ALA A 6 -7.58 -6.14 37.09
N GLU A 7 -7.57 -4.85 37.39
CA GLU A 7 -7.84 -3.82 36.40
C GLU A 7 -6.81 -3.99 35.30
N LYS A 8 -7.25 -4.36 34.10
CA LYS A 8 -6.34 -4.59 32.99
C LYS A 8 -5.69 -3.27 32.65
N LEU A 9 -4.38 -3.20 32.83
CA LEU A 9 -3.57 -2.05 32.43
C LEU A 9 -3.85 -1.75 30.96
N LYS A 10 -3.99 -0.46 30.61
CA LYS A 10 -4.22 0.00 29.24
C LYS A 10 -3.09 0.91 28.81
N TYR A 11 -2.70 0.77 27.56
CA TYR A 11 -1.67 1.57 26.91
C TYR A 11 -2.17 2.10 25.58
N THR A 12 -1.53 3.15 25.12
CA THR A 12 -1.88 3.83 23.89
C THR A 12 -0.84 3.53 22.82
N ILE A 13 -1.30 3.12 21.64
CA ILE A 13 -0.46 3.12 20.45
C ILE A 13 -0.89 4.26 19.52
N THR A 14 0.09 4.88 18.87
CA THR A 14 -0.14 5.89 17.82
C THR A 14 0.22 5.29 16.47
N LEU A 15 -0.70 5.34 15.52
CA LEU A 15 -0.51 4.90 14.14
C LEU A 15 -0.33 6.15 13.28
N GLU A 16 0.88 6.39 12.78
CA GLU A 16 1.16 7.58 11.96
C GLU A 16 0.43 7.48 10.61
N ALA A 17 -0.27 8.55 10.26
CA ALA A 17 -1.00 8.63 9.01
C ALA A 17 -0.01 8.72 7.83
N GLN A 18 -0.24 7.90 6.81
CA GLN A 18 0.59 7.90 5.61
C GLN A 18 -0.24 7.57 4.38
N ASN A 19 0.03 8.28 3.29
CA ASN A 19 -0.67 8.07 2.03
C ASN A 19 -0.46 6.64 1.53
N GLY A 20 -1.53 6.03 1.04
CA GLY A 20 -1.48 4.67 0.50
C GLY A 20 -1.53 3.55 1.52
N ILE A 21 -1.56 3.84 2.83
CA ILE A 21 -1.51 2.84 3.90
C ILE A 21 -2.77 2.90 4.75
N LYS A 22 -3.34 1.72 5.04
CA LYS A 22 -4.36 1.50 6.07
C LYS A 22 -3.81 0.60 7.16
N TRP A 23 -3.90 1.04 8.41
CA TRP A 23 -3.40 0.26 9.54
C TRP A 23 -4.41 -0.76 10.02
N ARG A 24 -3.92 -1.93 10.41
CA ARG A 24 -4.67 -2.99 11.09
C ARG A 24 -4.02 -3.28 12.43
N VAL A 25 -4.83 -3.29 13.48
CA VAL A 25 -4.43 -3.74 14.82
C VAL A 25 -5.29 -4.95 15.14
N ASP A 26 -4.65 -6.09 15.41
CA ASP A 26 -5.33 -7.38 15.62
C ASP A 26 -6.35 -7.71 14.51
N ASN A 27 -5.92 -7.50 13.26
CA ASN A 27 -6.69 -7.65 12.02
C ASN A 27 -7.88 -6.70 11.82
N VAL A 28 -8.11 -5.74 12.72
CA VAL A 28 -9.17 -4.73 12.60
C VAL A 28 -8.56 -3.41 12.13
N PHE A 29 -9.20 -2.75 11.17
CA PHE A 29 -8.76 -1.43 10.72
C PHE A 29 -8.85 -0.38 11.84
N LYS A 30 -7.78 0.39 12.00
CA LYS A 30 -7.65 1.45 13.00
C LYS A 30 -6.87 2.62 12.41
N GLU A 31 -7.05 3.80 12.98
CA GLU A 31 -6.39 5.02 12.55
C GLU A 31 -6.05 5.88 13.77
N GLY A 32 -4.95 6.63 13.68
CA GLY A 32 -4.51 7.55 14.73
C GLY A 32 -4.20 6.85 16.05
N ILE A 33 -4.81 7.34 17.12
CA ILE A 33 -4.54 6.90 18.49
C ILE A 33 -5.48 5.75 18.88
N VAL A 34 -4.91 4.62 19.30
CA VAL A 34 -5.65 3.41 19.69
C VAL A 34 -5.30 3.02 21.13
N VAL A 35 -6.31 2.85 21.98
CA VAL A 35 -6.14 2.35 23.34
C VAL A 35 -6.32 0.83 23.35
N LEU A 36 -5.33 0.12 23.86
CA LEU A 36 -5.29 -1.34 23.94
C LEU A 36 -5.01 -1.77 25.38
N GLU A 37 -5.38 -3.00 25.71
CA GLU A 37 -5.04 -3.62 26.99
C GLU A 37 -3.57 -4.06 26.98
N TYR A 38 -2.98 -4.24 28.16
CA TYR A 38 -1.69 -4.90 28.31
C TYR A 38 -1.77 -6.32 27.75
N GLY A 39 -0.84 -6.68 26.88
CA GLY A 39 -0.79 -8.03 26.33
C GLY A 39 -0.12 -8.12 24.96
N GLU A 40 -0.27 -9.29 24.34
CA GLU A 40 0.21 -9.51 22.98
C GLU A 40 -0.76 -8.92 21.95
N HIS A 41 -0.21 -8.09 21.06
CA HIS A 41 -0.94 -7.51 19.93
C HIS A 41 -0.17 -7.67 18.64
N LYS A 42 -0.85 -7.41 17.51
CA LYS A 42 -0.25 -7.38 16.17
C LYS A 42 -0.62 -6.10 15.45
N VAL A 43 0.35 -5.48 14.79
CA VAL A 43 0.13 -4.39 13.84
C VAL A 43 0.46 -4.88 12.45
N ASN A 44 -0.38 -4.54 11.48
CA ASN A 44 -0.16 -4.80 10.06
C ASN A 44 -0.62 -3.58 9.25
N ILE A 45 -0.27 -3.57 7.97
CA ILE A 45 -0.75 -2.57 7.02
C ILE A 45 -1.44 -3.25 5.84
N GLU A 46 -2.30 -2.49 5.18
CA GLU A 46 -2.90 -2.83 3.90
C GLU A 46 -2.79 -1.64 2.95
N THR A 47 -2.68 -1.94 1.66
CA THR A 47 -2.57 -0.91 0.64
C THR A 47 -3.93 -0.28 0.33
N VAL A 48 -3.93 1.03 0.11
CA VAL A 48 -5.05 1.72 -0.54
C VAL A 48 -4.98 1.46 -2.04
N LYS A 49 -6.13 1.30 -2.69
CA LYS A 49 -6.22 1.07 -4.13
C LYS A 49 -5.41 2.13 -4.91
N GLY A 50 -4.56 1.68 -5.83
CA GLY A 50 -3.70 2.55 -6.64
C GLY A 50 -2.36 2.90 -5.99
N TYR A 51 -2.03 2.28 -4.85
CA TYR A 51 -0.72 2.38 -4.20
C TYR A 51 -0.06 1.00 -4.10
N ASP A 52 1.27 0.99 -4.20
CA ASP A 52 2.14 -0.13 -3.92
C ASP A 52 2.87 0.08 -2.59
N ILE A 53 2.77 -0.91 -1.71
CA ILE A 53 3.41 -0.94 -0.39
C ILE A 53 4.59 -1.91 -0.31
N SER A 54 5.04 -2.50 -1.44
CA SER A 54 6.11 -3.51 -1.50
C SER A 54 7.45 -3.05 -0.90
N LYS A 55 7.70 -1.74 -0.92
CA LYS A 55 8.92 -1.10 -0.37
C LYS A 55 8.70 -0.45 1.00
N VAL A 56 7.49 -0.49 1.52
CA VAL A 56 7.17 0.11 2.82
C VAL A 56 7.84 -0.70 3.92
N THR A 57 8.58 -0.01 4.78
CA THR A 57 9.17 -0.60 5.99
C THR A 57 8.46 -0.02 7.20
N LEU A 58 8.01 -0.88 8.11
CA LEU A 58 7.36 -0.45 9.36
C LEU A 58 8.40 -0.24 10.45
N SER A 59 8.13 0.73 11.32
CA SER A 59 8.86 0.92 12.56
C SER A 59 7.90 0.93 13.75
N LYS A 60 8.41 0.44 14.90
CA LYS A 60 7.81 0.62 16.23
C LYS A 60 8.83 1.38 17.08
N ASP A 61 8.46 2.56 17.55
CA ASP A 61 9.32 3.43 18.36
C ASP A 61 10.70 3.68 17.69
N GLY A 62 10.70 3.83 16.36
CA GLY A 62 11.90 4.05 15.55
C GLY A 62 12.73 2.80 15.24
N SER A 63 12.38 1.64 15.80
CA SER A 63 13.03 0.36 15.50
C SER A 63 12.27 -0.41 14.42
N ALA A 64 12.98 -1.13 13.55
CA ALA A 64 12.35 -1.93 12.50
C ALA A 64 11.32 -2.92 13.07
N TYR A 65 10.13 -2.97 12.48
CA TYR A 65 9.04 -3.82 12.90
C TYR A 65 8.59 -4.71 11.74
N THR A 66 8.47 -6.02 12.00
CA THR A 66 7.94 -6.97 11.01
C THR A 66 6.41 -6.96 11.07
N ALA A 67 5.76 -6.64 9.96
CA ALA A 67 4.30 -6.62 9.89
C ALA A 67 3.67 -7.96 10.33
N ASN A 68 2.54 -7.90 11.04
CA ASN A 68 1.81 -9.05 11.58
C ASN A 68 2.59 -9.88 12.63
N SER A 69 3.78 -9.45 13.05
CA SER A 69 4.50 -10.06 14.16
C SER A 69 3.82 -9.70 15.50
N LYS A 70 3.77 -10.65 16.42
CA LYS A 70 3.29 -10.37 17.77
C LYS A 70 4.30 -9.50 18.51
N PHE A 71 3.80 -8.53 19.26
CA PHE A 71 4.61 -7.78 20.22
C PHE A 71 3.87 -7.66 21.55
N MET A 72 4.64 -7.57 22.63
CA MET A 72 4.09 -7.28 23.95
C MET A 72 3.88 -5.76 24.09
N LEU A 73 2.66 -5.34 24.40
CA LEU A 73 2.33 -3.96 24.74
C LEU A 73 2.42 -3.77 26.26
N ALA A 74 3.55 -3.21 26.71
CA ALA A 74 3.81 -2.90 28.13
C ALA A 74 3.96 -1.40 28.41
N ASN A 75 3.91 -0.58 27.37
CA ASN A 75 4.09 0.87 27.38
C ASN A 75 3.42 1.46 26.14
N ASN A 76 3.26 2.77 26.11
CA ASN A 76 2.81 3.45 24.90
C ASN A 76 3.83 3.27 23.78
N ALA A 77 3.35 3.16 22.54
CA ALA A 77 4.20 2.93 21.37
C ALA A 77 3.74 3.74 20.16
N VAL A 78 4.65 4.07 19.26
CA VAL A 78 4.35 4.73 17.97
C VAL A 78 4.71 3.78 16.84
N PHE A 79 3.78 3.59 15.91
CA PHE A 79 4.00 2.86 14.68
C PHE A 79 3.99 3.83 13.50
N SER A 80 5.00 3.68 12.65
CA SER A 80 5.18 4.50 11.46
C SER A 80 5.65 3.65 10.29
N ALA A 81 5.54 4.18 9.08
CA ALA A 81 6.23 3.60 7.93
C ALA A 81 7.29 4.56 7.40
N THR A 82 8.54 4.09 7.42
CA THR A 82 9.73 4.91 7.12
C THR A 82 9.94 5.13 5.62
N ALA A 83 9.35 4.27 4.78
CA ALA A 83 9.28 4.46 3.33
C ALA A 83 7.81 4.61 2.91
N PRO A 84 7.46 5.65 2.13
CA PRO A 84 6.08 5.87 1.69
C PRO A 84 5.63 4.84 0.67
N ALA A 85 4.33 4.55 0.68
CA ALA A 85 3.70 3.83 -0.41
C ALA A 85 3.83 4.64 -1.72
N VAL A 86 4.13 3.96 -2.81
CA VAL A 86 4.31 4.59 -4.13
C VAL A 86 2.99 4.48 -4.88
N VAL A 87 2.62 5.48 -5.67
CA VAL A 87 1.46 5.34 -6.57
C VAL A 87 1.78 4.26 -7.60
N GLU A 88 0.88 3.30 -7.80
CA GLU A 88 1.03 2.31 -8.87
C GLU A 88 1.01 3.06 -10.21
N GLU A 89 2.14 3.09 -10.90
CA GLU A 89 2.16 3.46 -12.31
C GLU A 89 1.44 2.37 -13.10
N LYS A 90 0.15 2.59 -13.35
CA LYS A 90 -0.52 1.84 -14.40
C LYS A 90 0.07 2.32 -15.71
N SER A 91 0.94 1.50 -16.31
CA SER A 91 1.33 1.61 -17.72
C SER A 91 0.07 1.44 -18.56
N THR A 92 -0.63 2.55 -18.73
CA THR A 92 -1.81 2.66 -19.56
C THR A 92 -1.25 3.32 -20.80
N PHE A 93 -0.95 2.52 -21.83
CA PHE A 93 -0.93 3.10 -23.18
C PHE A 93 -2.26 3.82 -23.33
N GLY A 94 -2.22 5.14 -23.39
CA GLY A 94 -3.43 5.94 -23.46
C GLY A 94 -4.21 5.54 -24.70
N LEU A 95 -5.54 5.66 -24.69
CA LEU A 95 -6.34 5.41 -25.89
C LEU A 95 -5.82 6.19 -27.11
N ILE A 96 -5.24 7.37 -26.88
CA ILE A 96 -4.56 8.19 -27.89
C ILE A 96 -3.29 7.51 -28.42
N GLU A 97 -2.43 6.94 -27.57
CA GLU A 97 -1.23 6.22 -28.00
C GLU A 97 -1.59 4.96 -28.78
N ILE A 98 -2.61 4.21 -28.33
CA ILE A 98 -3.15 3.06 -29.07
C ILE A 98 -3.70 3.51 -30.43
N LEU A 99 -4.45 4.62 -30.47
CA LEU A 99 -4.99 5.17 -31.71
C LEU A 99 -3.88 5.62 -32.67
N LEU A 100 -2.82 6.25 -32.17
CA LEU A 100 -1.65 6.66 -32.96
C LEU A 100 -0.90 5.46 -33.53
N ILE A 101 -0.74 4.39 -32.75
CA ILE A 101 -0.16 3.13 -33.23
C ILE A 101 -1.01 2.56 -34.37
N ILE A 102 -2.33 2.50 -34.21
CA ILE A 102 -3.25 1.99 -35.25
C ILE A 102 -3.17 2.86 -36.51
N ILE A 103 -3.24 4.20 -36.39
CA ILE A 103 -3.15 5.12 -37.53
C ILE A 103 -1.83 4.91 -38.28
N THR A 104 -0.73 4.79 -37.55
CA THR A 104 0.60 4.56 -38.15
C THR A 104 0.64 3.25 -38.94
N ILE A 105 0.08 2.17 -38.39
CA ILE A 105 -0.02 0.87 -39.08
C ILE A 105 -0.86 1.00 -40.37
N VAL A 106 -2.00 1.67 -40.32
CA VAL A 106 -2.88 1.86 -41.49
C VAL A 106 -2.19 2.65 -42.59
N ILE A 107 -1.46 3.72 -42.24
CA ILE A 107 -0.70 4.53 -43.21
C ILE A 107 0.39 3.69 -43.88
N VAL A 108 1.13 2.89 -43.11
CA VAL A 108 2.18 2.01 -43.67
C VAL A 108 1.57 1.00 -44.65
N ILE A 109 0.45 0.38 -44.31
CA ILE A 109 -0.25 -0.57 -45.20
C ILE A 109 -0.70 0.12 -46.49
N MET A 110 -1.29 1.31 -46.41
CA MET A 110 -1.69 2.11 -47.57
C MET A 110 -0.50 2.38 -48.50
N VAL A 111 0.64 2.81 -47.95
CA VAL A 111 1.86 3.07 -48.73
C VAL A 111 2.35 1.81 -49.43
N ILE A 112 2.36 0.66 -48.74
CA ILE A 112 2.76 -0.62 -49.33
C ILE A 112 1.82 -0.99 -50.48
N ILE A 113 0.51 -0.87 -50.31
CA ILE A 113 -0.48 -1.18 -51.35
C ILE A 113 -0.27 -0.31 -52.59
N ILE A 114 -0.07 1.00 -52.38
CA ILE A 114 0.17 1.95 -53.48
C ILE A 114 1.47 1.60 -54.20
N ALA A 115 2.55 1.35 -53.46
CA ALA A 115 3.84 0.96 -54.04
C ALA A 115 3.73 -0.35 -54.84
N MET A 116 3.05 -1.36 -54.31
CA MET A 116 2.80 -2.63 -55.02
C MET A 116 1.96 -2.41 -56.28
N LYS A 117 0.96 -1.53 -56.25
CA LYS A 117 0.12 -1.22 -57.43
C LYS A 117 0.92 -0.52 -58.52
N PHE A 118 1.83 0.39 -58.14
CA PHE A 118 2.74 1.05 -59.09
C PHE A 118 3.76 0.09 -59.71
N MET A 119 4.30 -0.87 -58.94
CA MET A 119 5.28 -1.84 -59.45
C MET A 119 4.68 -2.92 -60.37
N ARG A 120 3.35 -3.09 -60.37
CA ARG A 120 2.64 -4.08 -61.22
C ARG A 120 2.03 -3.48 -62.49
N SER A 121 2.08 -2.17 -62.66
CA SER A 121 1.65 -1.45 -63.88
C SER A 121 2.83 -1.20 -64.80
#